data_AF-F6FPT4-F1
#
_entry.id   AF-F6FPT4-F1
#
_cell.length_a   1.000
_cell.length_b   1.000
_cell.length_c   1.000
_cell.angle_alpha   90.00
_cell.angle_beta   90.00
_cell.angle_gamma   90.00
#
_symmetry.space_group_name_H-M   'P 1'
#
loop_
_entity.id
_entity.type
_entity.pdbx_description
1 polymer ?
#
loop_
_entity_poly.entity_id
_entity_poly.type
_entity_poly.pdbx_seq_one_letter_code
_entity_poly.pdbx_strand_id
1 'polypeptide(L)' 'MVRRRLSPQERSADPEHRRWTDVIAVVLAADDGGLRLRTDAPRSEPREVVVAADDVVAAKRIPPRRERPAGRADAREG' A
#
# COMPACT_ATOMS: atom_id res chain seq x y z
N MET A 1 0.92 -4.77 2.10
CA MET A 1 0.69 -3.59 2.93
C MET A 1 1.72 -3.58 4.03
N VAL A 2 2.39 -2.45 4.19
CA VAL A 2 3.45 -2.23 5.17
C VAL A 2 3.02 -1.05 6.04
N ARG A 3 2.90 -1.26 7.34
CA ARG A 3 2.73 -0.20 8.32
C ARG A 3 4.10 0.31 8.72
N ARG A 4 4.33 1.62 8.55
CA ARG A 4 5.57 2.27 8.98
C ARG A 4 5.32 3.40 9.97
N ARG A 5 6.32 3.67 10.80
CA ARG A 5 6.36 4.88 11.64
C ARG A 5 6.43 6.12 10.74
N LEU A 6 5.78 7.19 11.20
CA LEU A 6 5.93 8.50 10.59
C LEU A 6 7.13 9.20 11.24
N SER A 7 7.96 9.86 10.43
CA SER A 7 9.03 10.72 10.92
C SER A 7 8.45 11.89 11.73
N PRO A 8 9.23 12.54 12.61
CA PRO A 8 8.76 13.70 13.36
C PRO A 8 8.14 14.79 12.48
N GLN A 9 8.73 15.05 11.30
CA GLN A 9 8.20 16.03 10.35
C GLN A 9 6.86 15.60 9.75
N GLU A 10 6.74 14.33 9.34
CA GLU A 10 5.48 13.81 8.79
C GLU A 10 4.37 13.80 9.84
N ARG A 11 4.69 13.51 11.11
CA ARG A 11 3.71 13.55 12.20
C ARG A 11 3.16 14.96 12.45
N SER A 12 4.02 15.97 12.38
CA SER A 12 3.59 17.38 12.54
C SER A 12 2.77 17.88 11.35
N ALA A 13 2.97 17.30 10.16
CA ALA A 13 2.20 17.62 8.96
C ALA A 13 0.89 16.82 8.84
N ASP A 14 0.73 15.75 9.62
CA ASP A 14 -0.48 14.93 9.65
C ASP A 14 -1.54 15.62 10.53
N PRO A 15 -2.71 16.01 9.97
CA PRO A 15 -3.73 16.73 10.73
C PRO A 15 -4.30 15.90 11.90
N GLU A 16 -4.21 14.58 11.82
CA GLU A 16 -4.69 13.64 12.83
C GLU A 16 -3.59 13.23 13.83
N HIS A 17 -2.37 13.79 13.71
CA HIS A 17 -1.22 13.51 14.57
C HIS A 17 -0.94 12.00 14.72
N ARG A 18 -1.17 11.23 13.65
CA ARG A 18 -0.94 9.78 13.64
C ARG A 18 0.54 9.51 13.86
N ARG A 19 0.86 8.37 14.48
CA ARG A 19 2.26 7.93 14.71
C ARG A 19 2.76 6.98 13.62
N TRP A 20 1.86 6.46 12.79
CA TRP A 20 2.15 5.49 11.74
C TRP A 20 1.24 5.71 10.55
N THR A 21 1.65 5.17 9.40
CA THR A 21 0.86 5.13 8.17
C THR A 21 1.00 3.79 7.49
N ASP A 22 0.01 3.43 6.67
CA ASP A 22 -0.04 2.19 5.93
C ASP A 22 0.31 2.45 4.45
N VAL A 23 1.37 1.80 3.96
CA VAL A 23 1.78 1.83 2.56
C VAL A 23 1.23 0.59 1.86
N ILE A 24 0.39 0.80 0.85
CA ILE A 24 -0.12 -0.23 -0.04
C ILE A 24 0.71 -0.17 -1.33
N ALA A 25 1.54 -1.18 -1.54
CA ALA A 25 2.53 -1.21 -2.60
C ALA A 25 2.97 -2.63 -2.92
N VAL A 26 3.62 -2.79 -4.07
CA VAL A 26 4.40 -3.97 -4.46
C VAL A 26 5.80 -3.85 -3.86
N VAL A 27 6.32 -4.94 -3.31
CA VAL A 27 7.71 -5.00 -2.84
C VAL A 27 8.62 -5.21 -4.04
N LEU A 28 9.57 -4.31 -4.25
CA LEU A 28 10.58 -4.42 -5.30
C LEU A 28 11.86 -5.08 -4.77
N ALA A 29 12.27 -4.74 -3.56
CA ALA A 29 13.41 -5.32 -2.88
C ALA A 29 13.20 -5.32 -1.36
N ALA A 30 13.84 -6.27 -0.68
CA ALA A 30 13.89 -6.38 0.77
C ALA A 30 15.30 -6.83 1.16
N ASP A 31 15.90 -6.10 2.10
CA ASP A 31 17.23 -6.34 2.64
C ASP A 31 17.27 -5.93 4.13
N ASP A 32 18.42 -6.08 4.78
CA ASP A 32 18.59 -5.75 6.20
C ASP A 32 18.40 -4.25 6.48
N GLY A 33 18.55 -3.38 5.47
CA GLY A 33 18.28 -1.94 5.57
C GLY A 33 16.80 -1.59 5.46
N GLY A 34 15.96 -2.49 4.92
CA GLY A 34 14.51 -2.35 4.90
C GLY A 34 13.87 -2.76 3.57
N LEU A 35 12.90 -1.97 3.13
CA LEU A 35 12.04 -2.29 1.99
C LEU A 35 12.06 -1.19 0.93
N ARG A 36 12.23 -1.58 -0.34
CA ARG A 36 11.93 -0.74 -1.50
C ARG A 36 10.59 -1.15 -2.09
N LEU A 37 9.66 -0.21 -2.13
CA LEU A 37 8.26 -0.44 -2.49
C LEU A 37 7.89 0.41 -3.69
N ARG A 38 7.01 -0.09 -4.57
CA ARG A 38 6.35 0.72 -5.61
C ARG A 38 4.86 0.82 -5.31
N THR A 39 4.40 2.03 -5.06
CA THR A 39 2.97 2.31 -4.89
C THR A 39 2.23 2.10 -6.21
N ASP A 40 1.01 1.57 -6.11
CA ASP A 40 0.12 1.29 -7.24
C ASP A 40 -1.29 1.83 -6.92
N ALA A 41 -1.33 3.10 -6.52
CA ALA A 41 -2.60 3.73 -6.20
C ALA A 41 -3.29 4.12 -7.52
N PRO A 42 -4.54 3.69 -7.78
CA PRO A 42 -5.20 3.90 -9.07
C PRO A 42 -5.47 5.37 -9.43
N ARG A 43 -5.27 6.30 -8.48
CA ARG A 43 -5.51 7.76 -8.65
C ARG A 43 -4.22 8.58 -8.59
N SER A 44 -3.05 7.95 -8.57
CA SER A 44 -1.77 8.66 -8.49
C SER A 44 -0.72 7.92 -9.31
N GLU A 45 0.25 8.66 -9.83
CA GLU A 45 1.35 8.04 -10.55
C GLU A 45 2.12 7.09 -9.61
N PRO A 46 2.47 5.88 -10.09
CA PRO A 46 3.29 4.95 -9.32
C PRO A 46 4.59 5.63 -8.92
N ARG A 47 4.85 5.66 -7.62
CA ARG A 47 6.12 6.15 -7.07
C ARG A 47 6.79 5.11 -6.20
N GLU A 48 8.10 5.18 -6.17
CA GLU A 48 8.90 4.38 -5.25
C GLU A 48 8.95 4.99 -3.86
N VAL A 49 8.92 4.13 -2.86
CA VAL A 49 8.99 4.48 -1.44
C VAL A 49 10.00 3.54 -0.80
N VAL A 50 10.97 4.11 -0.08
CA VAL A 50 11.90 3.35 0.75
C VAL A 50 11.42 3.44 2.20
N VAL A 51 11.39 2.30 2.89
CA VAL A 51 11.04 2.20 4.30
C VAL A 51 12.18 1.53 5.03
N ALA A 52 12.82 2.23 5.96
CA ALA A 52 13.90 1.67 6.76
C ALA A 52 13.38 0.54 7.66
N ALA A 53 14.22 -0.46 7.92
CA ALA A 53 13.86 -1.60 8.77
C ALA A 53 13.32 -1.17 10.14
N ASP A 54 13.97 -0.19 10.79
CA ASP A 54 13.56 0.37 12.08
C ASP A 54 12.21 1.10 12.05
N ASP A 55 11.75 1.54 10.88
CA ASP A 55 10.46 2.19 10.74
C ASP A 55 9.32 1.20 10.50
N VAL A 56 9.61 -0.05 10.13
CA VAL A 56 8.58 -1.06 9.89
C VAL A 56 7.95 -1.49 11.21
N VAL A 57 6.64 -1.26 11.34
CA VAL A 57 5.86 -1.70 12.50
C VAL A 57 5.22 -3.06 12.24
N ALA A 58 4.71 -3.26 11.02
CA ALA A 58 4.10 -4.52 10.61
C ALA A 58 4.09 -4.63 9.09
N ALA A 59 4.13 -5.85 8.56
CA ALA A 59 3.95 -6.12 7.15
C ALA A 59 2.99 -7.29 6.96
N LYS A 60 2.11 -7.17 5.96
CA LYS A 60 1.23 -8.27 5.53
C LYS A 60 1.08 -8.30 4.02
N ARG A 61 1.00 -9.51 3.46
CA ARG A 61 0.62 -9.72 2.06
C ARG A 61 -0.86 -9.39 1.88
N ILE A 62 -1.19 -8.67 0.82
CA ILE A 62 -2.59 -8.44 0.43
C ILE A 62 -2.93 -9.52 -0.59
N PRO A 63 -3.97 -10.35 -0.36
CA PRO A 63 -4.38 -11.33 -1.34
C PRO A 63 -4.89 -10.64 -2.62
N PRO A 64 -4.76 -11.27 -3.80
CA PRO A 64 -5.34 -10.73 -5.02
C PRO A 64 -6.84 -10.49 -4.84
N ARG A 65 -7.33 -9.40 -5.42
CA ARG A 65 -8.76 -9.09 -5.38
C ARG A 65 -9.48 -10.19 -6.14
N ARG A 66 -10.51 -10.80 -5.52
CA ARG A 66 -11.36 -11.77 -6.20
C ARG A 66 -11.96 -11.10 -7.44
N GLU A 67 -11.83 -11.75 -8.58
CA GLU A 67 -12.47 -11.30 -9.81
C GLU A 67 -13.97 -11.29 -9.60
N ARG A 68 -14.61 -10.20 -10.00
CA ARG A 68 -16.07 -10.12 -9.95
C ARG A 68 -16.57 -11.03 -11.07
N PRO A 69 -17.45 -12.02 -10.80
CA PRO A 69 -18.07 -12.79 -11.86
C PRO A 69 -18.68 -11.80 -12.85
N ALA A 70 -18.29 -11.88 -14.12
CA ALA A 70 -18.93 -11.12 -15.18
C ALA A 70 -20.41 -11.49 -15.14
N GLY A 71 -21.25 -10.51 -14.80
CA GLY A 71 -22.70 -10.71 -14.79
C GLY A 71 -23.10 -11.17 -16.18
N ARG A 72 -23.73 -12.34 -16.26
CA ARG A 72 -24.34 -12.89 -17.47
C ARG A 72 -25.35 -11.88 -18.01
N ALA A 73 -24.93 -11.03 -18.93
CA ALA A 73 -25.79 -10.14 -19.69
C ALA A 73 -26.21 -10.86 -20.97
N ASP A 74 -27.01 -11.92 -20.82
CA ASP A 74 -27.69 -12.57 -21.93
C ASP A 74 -28.98 -13.18 -21.40
N ALA A 75 -30.10 -12.51 -21.70
CA ALA A 75 -31.45 -13.05 -21.88
C ALA A 75 -32.49 -11.93 -21.78
N ARG A 76 -32.58 -11.08 -22.81
CA ARG A 76 -33.85 -10.44 -23.21
C ARG A 76 -33.86 -10.24 -24.72
N GLU A 77 -34.10 -11.34 -25.43
CA GLU A 77 -34.79 -11.31 -26.71
C GLU A 77 -35.91 -12.35 -26.62
N GLY A 78 -37.15 -11.89 -26.78
CA GLY A 78 -38.39 -12.62 -26.59
C GLY A 78 -39.58 -11.67 -26.65
#